data_AF-A0A392U4K5-F1
#
_entry.id   AF-A0A392U4K5-F1
#
_cell.length_a   1.000
_cell.length_b   1.000
_cell.length_c   1.000
_cell.angle_alpha   90.00
_cell.angle_beta   90.00
_cell.angle_gamma   90.00
#
_symmetry.space_group_name_H-M   'P 1'
#
loop_
_entity.id
_entity.type
_entity.pdbx_description
1 polymer ?
#
loop_
_entity_poly.entity_id
_entity_poly.type
_entity_poly.pdbx_seq_one_letter_code
_entity_poly.pdbx_strand_id
1 'polypeptide(L)' 'MPLTNILDIELFDVWSIDFMGPFPNSFDNLYILVVVDYVSKWVEAIASSTNDAKV' A
#
# COMPACT_ATOMS: atom_id res chain seq x y z
N MET A 1 -30.08 -14.52 22.21
CA MET A 1 -29.43 -13.21 22.48
C MET A 1 -28.44 -12.98 21.36
N PRO A 2 -28.53 -11.90 20.57
CA PRO A 2 -27.56 -11.68 19.50
C PRO A 2 -26.26 -11.19 20.13
N LEU A 3 -25.15 -11.83 19.77
CA LEU A 3 -23.82 -11.37 20.13
C LEU A 3 -23.50 -10.20 19.19
N THR A 4 -23.63 -8.97 19.67
CA THR A 4 -23.18 -7.79 18.93
C THR A 4 -21.66 -7.72 19.07
N ASN A 5 -20.94 -8.27 18.09
CA ASN A 5 -19.49 -8.05 18.01
C ASN A 5 -19.28 -6.60 17.54
N ILE A 6 -18.90 -5.72 18.46
CA ILE A 6 -18.26 -4.45 18.10
C ILE A 6 -16.92 -4.83 17.48
N LEU A 7 -16.78 -4.59 16.18
CA LEU A 7 -15.50 -4.67 15.49
C LEU A 7 -14.85 -3.30 15.67
N ASP A 8 -13.97 -3.18 16.66
CA ASP A 8 -13.06 -2.05 16.76
C ASP A 8 -11.98 -2.24 15.69
N ILE A 9 -11.94 -1.32 14.72
CA ILE A 9 -10.94 -1.28 13.63
C ILE A 9 -10.10 -0.02 13.88
N GLU A 10 -8.83 -0.22 14.14
CA GLU A 10 -7.85 0.85 14.36
C GLU A 10 -7.15 1.26 13.05
N LEU A 11 -6.45 2.40 13.10
CA LEU A 11 -5.63 2.87 11.99
C LEU A 11 -4.57 1.82 11.64
N PHE A 12 -4.42 1.51 10.35
CA PHE A 12 -3.51 0.48 9.83
C PHE A 12 -3.91 -0.98 10.15
N ASP A 13 -5.10 -1.25 10.71
CA ASP A 13 -5.58 -2.63 10.83
C ASP A 13 -5.89 -3.27 9.47
N VAL A 14 -6.27 -2.45 8.48
CA VAL A 14 -6.60 -2.89 7.12
C VAL A 14 -5.86 -1.99 6.14
N TRP A 15 -4.80 -2.51 5.53
CA TRP A 15 -3.94 -1.77 4.62
C TRP A 15 -3.42 -2.67 3.50
N SER A 16 -2.88 -2.08 2.45
CA SER A 16 -2.27 -2.80 1.32
C SER A 16 -1.00 -2.11 0.85
N ILE A 17 -0.16 -2.90 0.19
CA ILE A 17 1.05 -2.46 -0.50
C ILE A 17 0.95 -2.95 -1.94
N ASP A 18 1.32 -2.10 -2.90
CA ASP A 18 1.43 -2.49 -4.30
C ASP A 18 2.56 -1.74 -5.01
N PHE A 19 3.06 -2.31 -6.11
CA PHE A 19 3.99 -1.63 -7.01
C PHE A 19 3.28 -1.23 -8.29
N MET A 20 3.29 0.08 -8.59
CA MET A 20 2.86 0.59 -9.88
C MET A 20 4.07 0.71 -10.81
N GLY A 21 3.93 0.23 -12.04
CA GLY A 21 4.97 0.36 -13.07
C GLY A 21 5.04 -0.85 -14.02
N PRO A 22 6.03 -0.89 -14.93
CA PRO A 22 7.15 0.04 -15.05
C PRO A 22 6.78 1.36 -15.76
N PHE A 23 7.29 2.48 -15.23
CA PHE A 23 7.22 3.82 -15.79
C PHE A 23 8.51 4.16 -16.57
N PRO A 24 8.52 5.22 -17.40
CA PRO A 24 9.76 5.77 -17.93
C PRO A 24 10.76 6.09 -16.81
N ASN A 25 12.03 5.77 -17.03
CA ASN A 25 13.08 5.97 -16.03
C ASN A 25 13.13 7.44 -15.57
N SER A 26 13.07 7.63 -14.26
CA SER A 26 13.28 8.91 -13.58
C SER A 26 14.26 8.71 -12.45
N PHE A 27 15.50 9.18 -12.63
CA PHE A 27 16.60 9.00 -11.66
C PHE A 27 16.80 7.53 -11.24
N ASP A 28 16.83 6.63 -12.22
CA ASP A 28 16.95 5.17 -12.01
C ASP A 28 15.76 4.51 -11.29
N ASN A 29 14.66 5.23 -11.09
CA ASN A 29 13.41 4.67 -10.60
C ASN A 29 12.46 4.36 -11.75
N LEU A 30 11.93 3.14 -11.74
CA LEU A 30 10.99 2.60 -12.73
C LEU A 30 9.62 2.30 -12.12
N TYR A 31 9.53 2.23 -10.80
CA TYR A 31 8.33 1.84 -10.08
C TYR A 31 7.97 2.88 -9.03
N ILE A 32 6.72 2.84 -8.61
CA ILE A 32 6.23 3.54 -7.43
C ILE A 32 5.70 2.48 -6.47
N LEU A 33 6.29 2.37 -5.29
CA LEU A 33 5.73 1.59 -4.18
C LEU A 33 4.65 2.43 -3.53
N VAL A 34 3.45 1.90 -3.44
CA VAL A 34 2.30 2.57 -2.85
C VAL A 34 1.81 1.79 -1.64
N VAL A 35 1.60 2.50 -0.54
CA VAL A 35 1.00 1.97 0.69
C VAL A 35 -0.33 2.69 0.90
N VAL A 36 -1.40 1.93 1.12
CA VAL A 36 -2.75 2.47 1.34
C VAL A 36 -3.28 1.94 2.66
N ASP A 37 -3.59 2.82 3.61
CA ASP A 37 -4.42 2.46 4.77
C ASP A 37 -5.89 2.63 4.39
N TYR A 38 -6.66 1.53 4.41
CA TYR A 38 -8.07 1.56 4.01
C TYR A 38 -8.96 2.21 5.07
N VAL A 39 -8.50 2.27 6.32
CA VAL A 39 -9.27 2.81 7.44
C VAL A 39 -9.27 4.34 7.40
N SER A 40 -8.09 4.98 7.37
CA SER A 40 -7.97 6.43 7.19
C SER A 40 -8.06 6.90 5.74
N LYS A 41 -7.97 5.98 4.78
CA LYS A 41 -7.78 6.28 3.35
C LYS A 41 -6.50 7.06 3.06
N TRP A 42 -5.53 7.00 3.96
CA TRP A 42 -4.21 7.59 3.77
C TRP A 42 -3.40 6.79 2.74
N VAL A 43 -2.61 7.50 1.94
CA VAL A 43 -1.78 6.93 0.88
C VAL A 43 -0.38 7.53 0.96
N GLU A 44 0.63 6.68 0.89
CA GLU A 44 2.03 7.07 0.70
C GLU A 44 2.59 6.39 -0.55
N ALA A 45 3.41 7.13 -1.28
CA ALA A 45 4.01 6.69 -2.53
C ALA A 45 5.50 7.04 -2.54
N ILE A 46 6.36 6.05 -2.81
CA ILE A 46 7.81 6.24 -2.93
C ILE A 46 8.31 5.71 -4.28
N ALA A 47 9.27 6.40 -4.87
CA ALA A 47 9.93 5.94 -6.09
C ALA A 47 10.87 4.76 -5.78
N SER A 48 10.86 3.74 -6.63
CA SER A 48 11.72 2.56 -6.51
C SER A 48 12.33 2.16 -7.85
N SER A 49 13.60 1.72 -7.83
CA SER A 49 14.31 1.18 -8.98
C SER A 49 13.87 -0.25 -9.33
N THR A 50 13.36 -1.00 -8.35
CA THR A 50 12.91 -2.39 -8.50
C THR A 50 11.53 -2.60 -7.88
N ASN A 51 10.83 -3.65 -8.29
CA ASN A 51 9.52 -4.03 -7.74
C ASN A 51 9.56 -5.31 -6.91
N ASP A 52 10.75 -5.84 -6.59
CA ASP A 52 11.07 -7.06 -5.82
C ASP A 52 10.25 -8.34 -6.10
N ALA A 53 9.35 -8.30 -7.10
CA ALA A 53 8.51 -9.40 -7.54
C ALA A 53 9.30 -10.47 -8.33
N LYS A 54 10.59 -10.23 -8.57
CA LYS A 54 11.54 -11.17 -9.15
C LYS A 54 12.54 -11.60 -8.07
N VAL A 55 12.21 -12.69 -7.39
CA VAL A 55 13.21 -13.57 -6.76
C VAL A 55 14.02 -14.27 -7.84
#